data_AF-A0A0K0Y2Z4-F1
#
_entry.id   AF-A0A0K0Y2Z4-F1
#
_cell.length_a   1.000
_cell.length_b   1.000
_cell.length_c   1.000
_cell.angle_alpha   90.00
_cell.angle_beta   90.00
_cell.angle_gamma   90.00
#
_symmetry.space_group_name_H-M   'P 1'
#
loop_
_entity.id
_entity.type
_entity.pdbx_description
1 polymer ?
#
loop_
_entity_poly.entity_id
_entity_poly.type
_entity_poly.pdbx_seq_one_letter_code
_entity_poly.pdbx_strand_id
1 'polypeptide(L)'
;MLATPLAAQEYIVTDGPLTDGEFYGVVSCAARPGQGCNEPIVRWDQPVVTVGFEPMVPSYPTDLAREFDRVLDTSISQINSAAPGLNLRRVAKSESAHVRLFLQPIRSGDAVRGTGYAELDGTPIGAAIVQIYWDDDMKLTEALIAFARDIPIDQAGPIMLEELTQAMGLMTDIRNPYYETRSVFSEDSNSVAKLGVQDRAALRLHYPAQ
;
A
#
# COMPACT_ATOMS: atom_id res chain seq x y z
N MET A 1 -4.21 22.75 -15.66
CA MET A 1 -4.81 21.53 -16.22
C MET A 1 -5.55 20.85 -15.08
N LEU A 2 -6.81 20.46 -15.30
CA LEU A 2 -7.61 19.79 -14.28
C LEU A 2 -7.21 18.30 -14.30
N ALA A 3 -6.64 17.81 -13.20
CA ALA A 3 -6.48 16.37 -12.99
C ALA A 3 -7.87 15.79 -12.73
N THR A 4 -8.28 14.81 -13.54
CA THR A 4 -9.44 13.96 -13.26
C THR A 4 -9.07 12.99 -12.15
N PRO A 5 -9.77 12.95 -11.01
CA PRO A 5 -9.57 11.90 -10.04
C PRO A 5 -10.21 10.62 -10.58
N LEU A 6 -9.41 9.59 -10.85
CA LEU A 6 -9.91 8.22 -10.95
C LEU A 6 -9.60 7.54 -9.62
N ALA A 7 -10.55 7.62 -8.69
CA ALA A 7 -10.49 6.83 -7.46
C ALA A 7 -11.13 5.46 -7.70
N ALA A 8 -10.41 4.59 -8.38
CA ALA A 8 -10.57 3.15 -8.35
C ALA A 8 -9.16 2.58 -8.27
N GLN A 9 -8.90 1.61 -7.40
CA GLN A 9 -7.62 0.89 -7.42
C GLN A 9 -7.42 0.38 -8.85
N GLU A 10 -6.39 0.92 -9.52
CA GLU A 10 -6.10 0.56 -10.91
C GLU A 10 -5.47 -0.81 -10.90
N TYR A 11 -6.22 -1.81 -11.35
CA TYR A 11 -5.71 -3.15 -11.56
C TYR A 11 -5.36 -3.40 -13.03
N ILE A 12 -4.38 -4.27 -13.26
CA ILE A 12 -4.07 -4.82 -14.57
C ILE A 12 -4.51 -6.28 -14.63
N VAL A 13 -5.32 -6.61 -15.64
CA VAL A 13 -5.72 -7.99 -15.90
C VAL A 13 -4.57 -8.72 -16.60
N THR A 14 -4.15 -9.84 -16.01
CA THR A 14 -3.14 -10.74 -16.60
C THR A 14 -3.62 -12.18 -16.53
N ASP A 15 -2.92 -13.10 -17.19
CA ASP A 15 -3.24 -14.53 -17.14
C ASP A 15 -1.98 -15.37 -16.92
N GLY A 16 -2.12 -16.45 -16.16
CA GLY A 16 -1.02 -17.34 -15.81
C GLY A 16 0.09 -16.70 -14.95
N PRO A 17 1.17 -17.44 -14.69
CA PRO A 17 2.33 -16.90 -13.98
C PRO A 17 3.06 -15.86 -14.83
N LEU A 18 3.42 -14.73 -14.21
CA LEU A 18 4.29 -13.72 -14.82
C LEU A 18 5.74 -14.01 -14.45
N THR A 19 6.69 -13.55 -15.26
CA THR A 19 8.09 -13.45 -14.83
C THR A 19 8.25 -12.36 -13.76
N ASP A 20 9.33 -12.39 -12.98
CA ASP A 20 9.59 -11.36 -11.96
C ASP A 20 9.67 -9.94 -12.55
N GLY A 21 10.19 -9.80 -13.77
CA GLY A 21 10.27 -8.52 -14.47
C GLY A 21 8.91 -8.00 -14.93
N GLU A 22 8.07 -8.88 -15.47
CA GLU A 22 6.69 -8.52 -15.84
C GLU A 22 5.84 -8.20 -14.61
N PHE A 23 5.93 -9.02 -13.57
CA PHE A 23 5.27 -8.77 -12.29
C PHE A 23 5.69 -7.41 -11.72
N TYR A 24 7.00 -7.13 -11.66
CA TYR A 24 7.52 -5.85 -11.20
C TYR A 24 7.02 -4.68 -12.05
N GLY A 25 7.04 -4.80 -13.38
CA GLY A 25 6.54 -3.77 -14.28
C GLY A 25 5.06 -3.47 -14.09
N VAL A 26 4.24 -4.51 -13.85
CA VAL A 26 2.82 -4.33 -13.53
C VAL A 26 2.68 -3.52 -12.24
N VAL A 27 3.23 -4.02 -11.12
CA VAL A 27 2.96 -3.42 -9.81
C VAL A 27 3.60 -2.05 -9.60
N SER A 28 4.72 -1.75 -10.27
CA SER A 28 5.48 -0.51 -10.06
C SER A 28 5.15 0.63 -11.03
N CYS A 29 4.55 0.34 -12.18
CA CYS A 29 4.30 1.35 -13.21
C CYS A 29 3.14 1.02 -14.16
N ALA A 30 2.22 0.16 -13.72
CA ALA A 30 1.06 -0.29 -14.48
C ALA A 30 1.40 -0.85 -15.88
N ALA A 31 2.60 -1.40 -16.07
CA ALA A 31 2.99 -1.95 -17.37
C ALA A 31 2.12 -3.17 -17.69
N ARG A 32 1.60 -3.25 -18.92
CA ARG A 32 1.04 -4.52 -19.41
C ARG A 32 2.18 -5.50 -19.68
N PRO A 33 2.02 -6.81 -19.46
CA PRO A 33 3.08 -7.78 -19.76
C PRO A 33 3.63 -7.63 -21.19
N GLY A 34 4.96 -7.56 -21.31
CA GLY A 34 5.66 -7.32 -22.58
C GLY A 34 5.64 -5.88 -23.11
N GLN A 35 5.06 -4.93 -22.38
CA GLN A 35 5.01 -3.50 -22.75
C GLN A 35 5.85 -2.64 -21.80
N GLY A 36 6.03 -1.37 -22.17
CA GLY A 36 6.65 -0.37 -21.31
C GLY A 36 5.71 0.11 -20.19
N CYS A 37 6.26 0.89 -19.27
CA CYS A 37 5.51 1.53 -18.18
C CYS A 37 4.45 2.50 -18.72
N ASN A 38 3.27 2.46 -18.09
CA ASN A 38 2.18 3.41 -18.36
C ASN A 38 2.21 4.59 -17.37
N GLU A 39 2.74 4.35 -16.16
CA GLU A 39 2.91 5.35 -15.11
C GLU A 39 4.40 5.52 -14.75
N PRO A 40 4.81 6.63 -14.11
CA PRO A 40 6.17 6.76 -13.62
C PRO A 40 6.46 5.77 -12.49
N ILE A 41 7.67 5.22 -12.48
CA ILE A 41 8.18 4.48 -11.32
C ILE A 41 8.59 5.51 -10.27
N VAL A 42 7.91 5.52 -9.13
CA VAL A 42 8.19 6.40 -8.00
C VAL A 42 8.68 5.59 -6.81
N ARG A 43 9.60 6.13 -6.01
CA ARG A 43 10.16 5.42 -4.84
C ARG A 43 10.67 6.38 -3.77
N TRP A 44 10.81 5.91 -2.54
CA TRP A 44 11.49 6.66 -1.49
C TRP A 44 12.99 6.77 -1.79
N ASP A 45 13.57 7.96 -1.59
CA ASP A 45 15.02 8.18 -1.69
C ASP A 45 15.73 8.21 -0.32
N GLN A 46 14.94 8.20 0.75
CA GLN A 46 15.44 8.26 2.11
C GLN A 46 15.89 6.88 2.60
N PRO A 47 17.00 6.79 3.37
CA PRO A 47 17.46 5.52 3.90
C PRO A 47 16.53 4.96 4.97
N VAL A 48 15.76 5.82 5.65
CA VAL A 48 14.77 5.45 6.67
C VAL A 48 13.44 6.13 6.38
N VAL A 49 12.41 5.33 6.13
CA VAL A 49 11.03 5.78 5.95
C VAL A 49 10.27 5.51 7.24
N THR A 50 9.66 6.55 7.80
CA THR A 50 8.92 6.44 9.07
C THR A 50 7.44 6.14 8.82
N VAL A 51 6.88 5.25 9.63
CA VAL A 51 5.47 4.83 9.53
C VAL A 51 4.78 5.05 10.87
N GLY A 52 3.61 5.70 10.89
CA GLY A 52 2.92 6.03 12.13
C GLY A 52 1.41 6.11 11.96
N PHE A 53 0.68 5.71 13.01
CA PHE A 53 -0.76 5.98 13.09
C PHE A 53 -1.01 7.42 13.52
N GLU A 54 -1.91 8.09 12.84
CA GLU A 54 -2.50 9.33 13.34
C GLU A 54 -3.32 9.06 14.62
N PRO A 55 -3.59 10.10 15.43
CA PRO A 55 -4.37 9.96 16.65
C PRO A 55 -5.70 9.22 16.41
N MET A 56 -5.94 8.18 17.21
CA MET A 56 -7.11 7.31 17.06
C MET A 56 -8.41 8.07 17.32
N VAL A 57 -9.38 7.91 16.42
CA VAL A 57 -10.73 8.43 16.64
C VAL A 57 -11.49 7.51 17.61
N PRO A 58 -12.09 8.02 18.71
CA PRO A 58 -12.71 7.18 19.74
C PRO A 58 -13.82 6.22 19.28
N SER A 59 -14.42 6.47 18.11
CA SER A 59 -15.50 5.66 17.54
C SER A 59 -15.02 4.49 16.67
N TYR A 60 -13.72 4.37 16.42
CA TYR A 60 -13.15 3.22 15.70
C TYR A 60 -13.15 1.96 16.58
N PRO A 61 -13.45 0.75 16.04
CA PRO A 61 -13.48 -0.47 16.84
C PRO A 61 -12.13 -0.78 17.51
N THR A 62 -12.14 -0.84 18.84
CA THR A 62 -10.91 -0.99 19.64
C THR A 62 -10.13 -2.26 19.32
N ASP A 63 -10.79 -3.39 19.12
CA ASP A 63 -10.11 -4.67 18.85
C ASP A 63 -9.46 -4.69 17.47
N LEU A 64 -10.13 -4.11 16.47
CA LEU A 64 -9.54 -3.93 15.14
C LEU A 64 -8.37 -2.95 15.16
N ALA A 65 -8.48 -1.83 15.90
CA ALA A 65 -7.37 -0.89 16.08
C ALA A 65 -6.14 -1.55 16.72
N ARG A 66 -6.34 -2.40 17.74
CA ARG A 66 -5.26 -3.17 18.37
C ARG A 66 -4.64 -4.16 17.40
N GLU A 67 -5.46 -4.80 16.57
CA GLU A 67 -4.93 -5.74 15.58
C GLU A 67 -4.08 -5.01 14.54
N PHE A 68 -4.53 -3.88 14.01
CA PHE A 68 -3.71 -3.03 13.12
C PHE A 68 -2.40 -2.58 13.77
N ASP A 69 -2.46 -2.17 15.04
CA ASP A 69 -1.28 -1.80 15.82
C ASP A 69 -0.27 -2.96 15.92
N ARG A 70 -0.76 -4.20 16.07
CA ARG A 70 0.05 -5.43 16.15
C ARG A 70 0.62 -5.84 14.78
N VAL A 71 -0.19 -5.80 13.71
CA VAL A 71 0.23 -6.29 12.39
C VAL A 71 1.16 -5.31 11.67
N LEU A 72 1.17 -4.03 12.06
CA LEU A 72 2.09 -3.02 11.52
C LEU A 72 3.55 -3.46 11.66
N ASP A 73 3.98 -3.88 12.85
CA ASP A 73 5.38 -4.28 13.09
C ASP A 73 5.76 -5.53 12.29
N THR A 74 4.82 -6.45 12.13
CA THR A 74 5.01 -7.66 11.32
C THR A 74 5.18 -7.29 9.84
N SER A 75 4.38 -6.35 9.34
CA SER A 75 4.42 -5.90 7.95
C SER A 75 5.70 -5.13 7.64
N ILE A 76 6.10 -4.22 8.52
CA ILE A 76 7.40 -3.51 8.47
C ILE A 76 8.56 -4.49 8.40
N SER A 77 8.58 -5.52 9.26
CA SER A 77 9.64 -6.53 9.30
C SER A 77 9.75 -7.30 7.98
N GLN A 78 8.61 -7.66 7.37
CA GLN A 78 8.58 -8.36 6.08
C GLN A 78 9.12 -7.49 4.94
N ILE A 79 8.70 -6.22 4.86
CA ILE A 79 9.17 -5.29 3.83
C ILE A 79 10.68 -5.04 3.98
N ASN A 80 11.16 -4.76 5.20
CA ASN A 80 12.59 -4.57 5.48
C ASN A 80 13.45 -5.78 5.10
N SER A 81 12.91 -6.98 5.23
CA SER A 81 13.63 -8.21 4.83
C SER A 81 13.68 -8.40 3.31
N ALA A 82 12.75 -7.79 2.57
CA ALA A 82 12.62 -7.93 1.12
C ALA A 82 13.28 -6.79 0.33
N ALA A 83 13.34 -5.59 0.90
CA ALA A 83 13.83 -4.34 0.30
C ALA A 83 15.17 -3.91 0.94
N PRO A 84 16.32 -4.48 0.53
CA PRO A 84 17.61 -4.21 1.19
C PRO A 84 18.09 -2.76 1.07
N GLY A 85 17.60 -1.99 0.10
CA GLY A 85 17.91 -0.57 -0.05
C GLY A 85 17.07 0.37 0.81
N LEU A 86 16.15 -0.16 1.63
CA LEU A 86 15.14 0.61 2.36
C LEU A 86 15.04 0.15 3.82
N ASN A 87 14.74 1.09 4.73
CA ASN A 87 14.42 0.77 6.11
C ASN A 87 13.12 1.47 6.55
N LEU A 88 12.06 0.70 6.75
CA LEU A 88 10.84 1.17 7.41
C LEU A 88 11.03 1.14 8.91
N ARG A 89 10.63 2.22 9.58
CA ARG A 89 10.69 2.36 11.03
C ARG A 89 9.39 2.93 11.57
N ARG A 90 8.78 2.20 12.49
CA ARG A 90 7.60 2.71 13.22
C ARG A 90 7.98 3.88 14.13
N VAL A 91 7.11 4.90 14.18
CA VAL A 91 7.21 6.04 15.11
C VAL A 91 5.94 6.15 15.98
N ALA A 92 5.99 6.93 17.06
CA ALA A 92 4.83 7.12 17.93
C ALA A 92 3.71 7.90 17.22
N LYS A 93 2.46 7.76 17.71
CA LYS A 93 1.25 8.33 17.08
C LYS A 93 1.19 9.86 17.02
N SER A 94 2.11 10.54 17.68
CA SER A 94 2.23 12.01 17.72
C SER A 94 3.48 12.52 17.00
N GLU A 95 4.27 11.62 16.42
CA GLU A 95 5.45 11.99 15.63
C GLU A 95 5.08 12.07 14.15
N SER A 96 5.73 12.99 13.43
CA SER A 96 5.58 13.06 11.98
C SER A 96 6.12 11.80 11.32
N ALA A 97 5.34 11.22 10.43
CA ALA A 97 5.69 10.03 9.67
C ALA A 97 5.62 10.31 8.17
N HIS A 98 6.51 9.66 7.40
CA HIS A 98 6.46 9.66 5.94
C HIS A 98 5.23 8.93 5.42
N VAL A 99 4.89 7.80 6.06
CA VAL A 99 3.67 7.02 5.82
C VAL A 99 2.75 7.18 7.02
N ARG A 100 1.58 7.78 6.80
CA ARG A 100 0.59 8.05 7.86
C ARG A 100 -0.63 7.17 7.72
N LEU A 101 -1.01 6.55 8.83
CA LEU A 101 -2.07 5.57 8.90
C LEU A 101 -3.28 6.15 9.63
N PHE A 102 -4.42 6.20 8.95
CA PHE A 102 -5.67 6.74 9.46
C PHE A 102 -6.66 5.61 9.73
N LEU A 103 -7.12 5.53 10.99
CA LEU A 103 -8.23 4.63 11.35
C LEU A 103 -9.55 5.40 11.21
N GLN A 104 -10.26 5.18 10.10
CA GLN A 104 -11.45 5.93 9.75
C GLN A 104 -12.71 5.23 10.28
N PRO A 105 -13.53 5.87 11.14
CA PRO A 105 -14.76 5.26 11.67
C PRO A 105 -15.91 5.31 10.66
N ILE A 106 -15.63 4.89 9.42
CA ILE A 106 -16.52 4.83 8.25
C ILE A 106 -16.47 3.42 7.66
N ARG A 107 -17.49 3.03 6.90
CA ARG A 107 -17.57 1.72 6.26
C ARG A 107 -16.98 1.75 4.85
N SER A 108 -16.68 0.58 4.29
CA SER A 108 -16.45 0.47 2.85
C SER A 108 -17.60 1.12 2.05
N GLY A 109 -17.24 1.92 1.06
CA GLY A 109 -18.14 2.71 0.22
C GLY A 109 -18.42 4.12 0.75
N ASP A 110 -18.14 4.41 2.02
CA ASP A 110 -18.24 5.77 2.56
C ASP A 110 -17.05 6.63 2.10
N ALA A 111 -17.23 7.96 2.08
CA ALA A 111 -16.14 8.88 1.78
C ALA A 111 -15.19 9.06 2.99
N VAL A 112 -13.89 9.04 2.73
CA VAL A 112 -12.85 9.41 3.71
C VAL A 112 -13.03 10.87 4.15
N ARG A 113 -12.73 11.17 5.41
CA ARG A 113 -12.92 12.51 5.98
C ARG A 113 -11.96 12.84 7.10
N GLY A 114 -11.63 14.13 7.21
CA GLY A 114 -10.91 14.67 8.36
C GLY A 114 -9.47 14.21 8.43
N THR A 115 -8.88 13.83 7.30
CA THR A 115 -7.44 13.54 7.20
C THR A 115 -6.62 14.82 7.06
N GLY A 116 -7.25 15.91 6.57
CA GLY A 116 -6.57 17.15 6.23
C GLY A 116 -6.00 17.16 4.80
N TYR A 117 -6.22 16.08 4.04
CA TYR A 117 -5.75 15.89 2.66
C TYR A 117 -6.93 15.95 1.71
N ALA A 118 -7.06 17.03 0.94
CA ALA A 118 -8.23 17.29 0.10
C ALA A 118 -8.44 16.26 -1.01
N GLU A 119 -7.40 15.56 -1.44
CA GLU A 119 -7.47 14.53 -2.48
C GLU A 119 -7.91 13.17 -1.92
N LEU A 120 -7.63 12.93 -0.63
CA LEU A 120 -8.08 11.74 0.08
C LEU A 120 -9.48 11.96 0.67
N ASP A 121 -9.72 13.11 1.29
CA ASP A 121 -11.02 13.48 1.84
C ASP A 121 -12.07 13.63 0.72
N GLY A 122 -13.19 12.94 0.86
CA GLY A 122 -14.24 12.87 -0.15
C GLY A 122 -14.16 11.64 -1.05
N THR A 123 -13.03 10.92 -1.04
CA THR A 123 -12.84 9.72 -1.85
C THR A 123 -13.51 8.50 -1.20
N PRO A 124 -14.33 7.72 -1.94
CA PRO A 124 -14.90 6.48 -1.43
C PRO A 124 -13.81 5.47 -1.07
N ILE A 125 -13.89 4.89 0.13
CA ILE A 125 -12.93 3.88 0.59
C ILE A 125 -13.40 2.46 0.26
N GLY A 126 -12.48 1.55 -0.06
CA GLY A 126 -12.72 0.12 -0.03
C GLY A 126 -12.64 -0.43 1.41
N ALA A 127 -11.90 -1.52 1.59
CA ALA A 127 -11.44 -1.92 2.93
C ALA A 127 -10.38 -0.93 3.43
N ALA A 128 -9.46 -0.55 2.54
CA ALA A 128 -8.49 0.50 2.75
C ALA A 128 -8.32 1.31 1.45
N ILE A 129 -7.51 2.36 1.52
CA ILE A 129 -7.09 3.16 0.37
C ILE A 129 -5.70 3.74 0.67
N VAL A 130 -4.83 3.70 -0.33
CA VAL A 130 -3.51 4.33 -0.32
C VAL A 130 -3.48 5.52 -1.25
N GLN A 131 -2.91 6.62 -0.79
CA GLN A 131 -2.55 7.77 -1.61
C GLN A 131 -1.07 8.04 -1.42
N ILE A 132 -0.34 8.18 -2.53
CA ILE A 132 1.08 8.55 -2.52
C ILE A 132 1.28 9.91 -3.19
N TYR A 133 2.36 10.58 -2.78
CA TYR A 133 2.80 11.87 -3.28
C TYR A 133 4.28 11.79 -3.64
N TRP A 134 4.66 12.47 -4.73
CA TRP A 134 6.04 12.53 -5.17
C TRP A 134 6.41 13.90 -5.72
N ASP A 135 7.71 14.18 -5.79
CA ASP A 135 8.26 15.39 -6.38
C ASP A 135 8.56 15.23 -7.89
N ASP A 136 9.06 16.29 -8.53
CA ASP A 136 9.40 16.29 -9.96
C ASP A 136 10.50 15.28 -10.33
N ASP A 137 11.27 14.78 -9.35
CA ASP A 137 12.31 13.76 -9.51
C ASP A 137 11.77 12.33 -9.30
N MET A 138 10.44 12.17 -9.22
CA MET A 138 9.75 10.88 -8.99
C MET A 138 10.10 10.25 -7.64
N LYS A 139 10.44 11.09 -6.66
CA LYS A 139 10.75 10.62 -5.31
C LYS A 139 9.52 10.77 -4.44
N LEU A 140 9.16 9.70 -3.75
CA LEU A 140 8.08 9.73 -2.78
C LEU A 140 8.40 10.73 -1.67
N THR A 141 7.45 11.60 -1.39
CA THR A 141 7.52 12.62 -0.34
C THR A 141 6.58 12.29 0.81
N GLU A 142 5.44 11.66 0.51
CA GLU A 142 4.42 11.33 1.48
C GLU A 142 3.56 10.14 1.02
N ALA A 143 3.09 9.33 1.96
CA ALA A 143 2.05 8.33 1.72
C ALA A 143 1.00 8.35 2.84
N LEU A 144 -0.26 8.19 2.45
CA LEU A 144 -1.42 8.14 3.33
C LEU A 144 -2.10 6.80 3.15
N ILE A 145 -2.46 6.15 4.25
CA ILE A 145 -3.23 4.92 4.22
C ILE A 145 -4.42 5.08 5.14
N ALA A 146 -5.64 4.91 4.64
CA ALA A 146 -6.84 4.91 5.46
C ALA A 146 -7.45 3.52 5.52
N PHE A 147 -7.93 3.12 6.70
CA PHE A 147 -8.58 1.83 6.94
C PHE A 147 -10.03 2.04 7.40
N ALA A 148 -10.97 1.32 6.77
CA ALA A 148 -12.38 1.31 7.13
C ALA A 148 -12.64 0.50 8.42
N ARG A 149 -13.75 0.79 9.11
CA ARG A 149 -14.08 0.21 10.41
C ARG A 149 -14.65 -1.21 10.36
N ASP A 150 -15.08 -1.66 9.19
CA ASP A 150 -15.81 -2.91 8.98
C ASP A 150 -14.93 -4.00 8.34
N ILE A 151 -13.62 -3.79 8.32
CA ILE A 151 -12.62 -4.80 7.99
C ILE A 151 -12.72 -5.97 8.98
N PRO A 152 -12.89 -7.22 8.50
CA PRO A 152 -12.78 -8.39 9.35
C PRO A 152 -11.41 -8.45 10.03
N ILE A 153 -11.38 -8.77 11.33
CA ILE A 153 -10.14 -8.74 12.14
C ILE A 153 -9.03 -9.62 11.53
N ASP A 154 -9.39 -10.76 10.95
CA ASP A 154 -8.47 -11.69 10.28
C ASP A 154 -7.89 -11.15 8.96
N GLN A 155 -8.49 -10.12 8.37
CA GLN A 155 -7.98 -9.44 7.17
C GLN A 155 -7.11 -8.21 7.47
N ALA A 156 -7.06 -7.75 8.73
CA ALA A 156 -6.25 -6.58 9.09
C ALA A 156 -4.76 -6.76 8.76
N GLY A 157 -4.23 -7.97 8.96
CA GLY A 157 -2.84 -8.31 8.62
C GLY A 157 -2.54 -8.26 7.11
N PRO A 158 -3.25 -9.05 6.29
CA PRO A 158 -3.12 -9.01 4.83
C PRO A 158 -3.25 -7.59 4.25
N ILE A 159 -4.31 -6.86 4.61
CA ILE A 159 -4.56 -5.50 4.12
C ILE A 159 -3.43 -4.56 4.55
N MET A 160 -3.00 -4.58 5.83
CA MET A 160 -1.87 -3.74 6.26
C MET A 160 -0.60 -4.01 5.45
N LEU A 161 -0.31 -5.28 5.13
CA LEU A 161 0.87 -5.64 4.38
C LEU A 161 0.81 -5.13 2.93
N GLU A 162 -0.31 -5.35 2.26
CA GLU A 162 -0.58 -4.86 0.91
C GLU A 162 -0.46 -3.34 0.84
N GLU A 163 -1.21 -2.62 1.66
CA GLU A 163 -1.26 -1.16 1.59
C GLU A 163 0.09 -0.53 1.93
N LEU A 164 0.85 -1.13 2.87
CA LEU A 164 2.22 -0.70 3.12
C LEU A 164 3.14 -0.98 1.94
N THR A 165 2.99 -2.10 1.22
CA THR A 165 3.77 -2.33 0.00
C THR A 165 3.43 -1.36 -1.12
N GLN A 166 2.14 -1.04 -1.30
CA GLN A 166 1.70 -0.02 -2.25
C GLN A 166 2.27 1.36 -1.89
N ALA A 167 2.25 1.74 -0.61
CA ALA A 167 2.87 2.98 -0.11
C ALA A 167 4.39 3.08 -0.35
N MET A 168 5.05 1.98 -0.72
CA MET A 168 6.45 1.98 -1.17
C MET A 168 6.62 2.28 -2.66
N GLY A 169 5.55 2.56 -3.41
CA GLY A 169 5.60 2.85 -4.86
C GLY A 169 5.16 1.70 -5.77
N LEU A 170 4.60 0.62 -5.20
CA LEU A 170 4.11 -0.56 -5.95
C LEU A 170 2.57 -0.54 -6.00
N MET A 171 1.99 0.48 -6.64
CA MET A 171 0.58 0.86 -6.49
C MET A 171 -0.44 0.03 -7.28
N THR A 172 -0.02 -0.76 -8.25
CA THR A 172 -0.95 -1.39 -9.20
C THR A 172 -1.28 -2.82 -8.80
N ASP A 173 -2.57 -3.11 -8.66
CA ASP A 173 -3.04 -4.46 -8.35
C ASP A 173 -3.12 -5.34 -9.62
N ILE A 174 -3.14 -6.65 -9.38
CA ILE A 174 -3.18 -7.65 -10.43
C ILE A 174 -4.46 -8.46 -10.30
N ARG A 175 -5.33 -8.37 -11.30
CA ARG A 175 -6.44 -9.30 -11.47
C ARG A 175 -5.96 -10.51 -12.25
N ASN A 176 -5.67 -11.60 -11.54
CA ASN A 176 -5.22 -12.87 -12.11
C ASN A 176 -5.37 -13.99 -11.06
N PRO A 177 -6.15 -15.06 -11.33
CA PRO A 177 -6.39 -16.16 -10.39
C PRO A 177 -5.12 -16.86 -9.88
N TYR A 178 -4.02 -16.81 -10.64
CA TYR A 178 -2.74 -17.34 -10.19
C TYR A 178 -2.25 -16.63 -8.91
N TYR A 179 -2.57 -15.34 -8.73
CA TYR A 179 -2.03 -14.53 -7.62
C TYR A 179 -2.91 -14.47 -6.37
N GLU A 180 -4.18 -14.92 -6.43
CA GLU A 180 -5.16 -14.85 -5.32
C GLU A 180 -4.67 -15.42 -3.98
N THR A 181 -3.73 -16.36 -4.00
CA THR A 181 -3.18 -17.03 -2.81
C THR A 181 -1.65 -16.87 -2.69
N ARG A 182 -1.05 -16.01 -3.52
CA ARG A 182 0.41 -15.94 -3.70
C ARG A 182 0.99 -14.54 -3.56
N SER A 183 0.20 -13.50 -3.85
CA SER A 183 0.65 -12.11 -3.90
C SER A 183 -0.22 -11.25 -3.02
N VAL A 184 0.38 -10.25 -2.38
CA VAL A 184 -0.36 -9.17 -1.73
C VAL A 184 -1.01 -8.20 -2.72
N PHE A 185 -0.54 -8.14 -3.98
CA PHE A 185 -1.11 -7.31 -5.05
C PHE A 185 -2.28 -7.99 -5.78
N SER A 186 -2.99 -8.90 -5.13
CA SER A 186 -4.10 -9.61 -5.75
C SER A 186 -5.39 -8.82 -5.58
N GLU A 187 -5.87 -8.20 -6.64
CA GLU A 187 -7.13 -7.41 -6.66
C GLU A 187 -8.32 -8.16 -6.05
N ASP A 188 -8.45 -9.47 -6.31
CA ASP A 188 -9.65 -10.23 -5.95
C ASP A 188 -9.49 -11.01 -4.62
N SER A 189 -8.41 -10.84 -3.85
CA SER A 189 -8.17 -11.64 -2.64
C SER A 189 -7.21 -11.03 -1.61
N ASN A 190 -7.68 -10.95 -0.37
CA ASN A 190 -6.90 -10.54 0.81
C ASN A 190 -6.39 -11.75 1.64
N SER A 191 -6.14 -12.90 1.00
CA SER A 191 -5.79 -14.14 1.74
C SER A 191 -4.32 -14.22 2.18
N VAL A 192 -3.47 -13.35 1.63
CA VAL A 192 -2.01 -13.45 1.74
C VAL A 192 -1.51 -12.62 2.94
N ALA A 193 -1.17 -13.31 4.04
CA ALA A 193 -0.61 -12.68 5.24
C ALA A 193 0.93 -12.55 5.23
N LYS A 194 1.59 -13.00 4.15
CA LYS A 194 3.05 -12.95 4.00
C LYS A 194 3.46 -12.64 2.58
N LEU A 195 4.51 -11.83 2.41
CA LEU A 195 5.05 -11.51 1.08
C LEU A 195 5.43 -12.79 0.33
N GLY A 196 4.82 -12.97 -0.84
CA GLY A 196 5.08 -14.03 -1.79
C GLY A 196 6.49 -14.00 -2.38
N VAL A 197 6.79 -14.96 -3.24
CA VAL A 197 8.09 -14.99 -3.94
C VAL A 197 8.26 -13.75 -4.81
N GLN A 198 7.23 -13.41 -5.59
CA GLN A 198 7.28 -12.31 -6.55
C GLN A 198 7.11 -10.94 -5.88
N ASP A 199 6.33 -10.82 -4.81
CA ASP A 199 6.26 -9.60 -3.98
C ASP A 199 7.66 -9.20 -3.47
N ARG A 200 8.40 -10.18 -2.94
CA ARG A 200 9.77 -9.95 -2.46
C ARG A 200 10.74 -9.65 -3.59
N ALA A 201 10.54 -10.24 -4.77
CA ALA A 201 11.35 -9.95 -5.95
C ALA A 201 11.11 -8.52 -6.43
N ALA A 202 9.85 -8.08 -6.52
CA ALA A 202 9.45 -6.73 -6.87
C ALA A 202 10.06 -5.70 -5.90
N LEU A 203 9.91 -5.90 -4.58
CA LEU A 203 10.53 -5.04 -3.57
C LEU A 203 12.05 -4.96 -3.70
N ARG A 204 12.73 -6.09 -3.99
CA ARG A 204 14.19 -6.12 -4.19
C ARG A 204 14.63 -5.39 -5.46
N LEU A 205 13.85 -5.50 -6.54
CA LEU A 205 14.10 -4.77 -7.78
C LEU A 205 13.86 -3.26 -7.61
N HIS A 206 12.84 -2.90 -6.82
CA HIS A 206 12.47 -1.53 -6.55
C HIS A 206 13.45 -0.82 -5.60
N TYR A 207 13.90 -1.54 -4.56
CA TYR A 207 14.86 -1.08 -3.55
C TYR A 207 16.07 -2.03 -3.47
N PRO A 208 16.97 -2.01 -4.47
CA PRO A 208 18.15 -2.84 -4.47
C PRO A 208 19.14 -2.44 -3.37
N ALA A 209 20.03 -3.35 -2.99
CA ALA A 209 21.14 -3.02 -2.10
C ALA A 209 22.00 -1.93 -2.75
N GLN A 210 22.41 -0.93 -1.96
CA GLN A 210 23.32 0.14 -2.38
C GLN A 210 24.77 -0.34 -2.48
#